data_AF-A0A959DGF4-F1
#
_entry.id   AF-A0A959DGF4-F1
#
_cell.length_a   1.000
_cell.length_b   1.000
_cell.length_c   1.000
_cell.angle_alpha   90.00
_cell.angle_beta   90.00
_cell.angle_gamma   90.00
#
_symmetry.space_group_name_H-M   'P 1'
#
loop_
_entity.id
_entity.type
_entity.pdbx_description
1 polymer ?
#
loop_
_entity_poly.entity_id
_entity_poly.type
_entity_poly.pdbx_seq_one_letter_code
_entity_poly.pdbx_strand_id
1 'polypeptide(L)' 'FILSSCLIEMPPLEKGETLIRLWEQLEEFFERKVDLVTDQPIKNPYFRRSVEETKVLIYDREGEKIFV' A
#
# COMPACT_ATOMS: atom_id res chain seq x y z
N PHE A 1 -14.03 -26.08 -3.22
CA PHE A 1 -14.30 -25.79 -1.79
C PHE A 1 -13.16 -25.03 -1.08
N ILE A 2 -12.07 -24.63 -1.75
CA ILE A 2 -10.94 -23.91 -1.12
C ILE A 2 -10.53 -22.67 -1.94
N LEU A 3 -11.50 -21.86 -2.38
CA LEU A 3 -11.20 -20.55 -3.00
C LEU A 3 -12.23 -19.47 -2.62
N SER A 4 -13.15 -19.75 -1.70
CA SER A 4 -14.26 -18.83 -1.38
C SER A 4 -14.14 -18.12 -0.01
N SER A 5 -12.99 -18.19 0.65
CA SER A 5 -12.76 -17.54 1.96
C SER A 5 -11.83 -16.33 1.89
N CYS A 6 -11.33 -15.95 0.71
CA CYS A 6 -10.26 -14.95 0.56
C CYS A 6 -10.73 -13.48 0.60
N LEU A 7 -12.02 -13.22 0.84
CA LEU A 7 -12.57 -11.86 0.95
C LEU A 7 -13.57 -11.77 2.11
N ILE A 8 -13.19 -12.28 3.28
CA ILE A 8 -13.81 -11.71 4.49
C ILE A 8 -13.24 -10.30 4.57
N GLU A 9 -13.99 -9.32 4.08
CA GLU A 9 -13.62 -7.91 4.26
C GLU A 9 -13.42 -7.69 5.76
N MET A 10 -12.18 -7.37 6.14
CA MET A 10 -11.86 -7.09 7.54
C MET A 10 -12.76 -5.94 8.00
N PRO A 11 -13.32 -6.01 9.23
CA PRO A 11 -14.05 -4.89 9.82
C PRO A 11 -13.23 -3.59 9.68
N PRO A 12 -13.88 -2.44 9.37
CA PRO A 12 -13.16 -1.18 9.15
C PRO A 12 -12.22 -0.79 10.30
N LEU A 13 -12.58 -1.13 11.53
CA LEU A 13 -11.76 -0.92 12.72
C LEU A 13 -10.48 -1.75 12.67
N GLU A 14 -10.60 -3.08 12.50
CA GLU A 14 -9.46 -4.00 12.42
C GLU A 14 -8.53 -3.67 11.25
N LYS A 15 -9.10 -3.23 10.13
CA LYS A 15 -8.34 -2.74 8.98
C LYS A 15 -7.54 -1.49 9.32
N GLY A 16 -8.14 -0.54 10.02
CA GLY A 16 -7.47 0.67 10.49
C GLY A 16 -6.32 0.36 11.45
N GLU A 17 -6.58 -0.46 12.47
CA GLU A 17 -5.57 -0.89 13.44
C GLU A 17 -4.40 -1.62 12.77
N THR A 18 -4.69 -2.51 11.81
CA THR A 18 -3.66 -3.24 11.07
C THR A 18 -2.80 -2.30 10.23
N LEU A 19 -3.40 -1.29 9.60
CA LEU A 19 -2.69 -0.31 8.77
C LEU A 19 -1.80 0.61 9.61
N ILE A 20 -2.28 1.04 10.77
CA ILE A 20 -1.49 1.84 11.72
C ILE A 20 -0.31 1.01 12.25
N ARG A 21 -0.55 -0.25 12.64
CA ARG A 21 0.51 -1.13 13.12
C ARG A 21 1.58 -1.39 12.05
N LEU A 22 1.17 -1.56 10.80
CA LEU A 22 2.11 -1.68 9.68
C LEU A 22 2.95 -0.41 9.52
N TRP A 23 2.32 0.76 9.60
CA TRP A 23 3.00 2.04 9.50
C TRP A 23 4.07 2.21 10.58
N GLU A 24 3.72 1.95 11.84
CA GLU A 24 4.65 2.02 12.98
C GLU A 24 5.85 1.09 12.79
N GLN A 25 5.62 -0.16 12.37
CA GLN A 25 6.70 -1.13 12.13
C GLN A 25 7.63 -0.70 10.99
N LEU A 26 7.11 -0.05 9.96
CA LEU A 26 7.93 0.45 8.86
C LEU A 26 8.79 1.65 9.31
N GLU A 27 8.24 2.56 10.11
CA GLU A 27 9.03 3.67 10.67
C GLU A 27 10.15 3.17 11.59
N GLU A 28 9.87 2.17 12.43
CA GLU A 28 10.87 1.52 13.27
C GLU A 28 11.94 0.80 12.44
N PHE A 29 11.53 0.05 11.41
CA PHE A 29 12.45 -0.71 10.55
C PHE A 29 13.39 0.17 9.72
N PHE A 30 12.88 1.29 9.18
CA PHE A 30 13.69 2.19 8.36
C PHE A 30 14.38 3.31 9.14
N GLU A 31 14.14 3.42 10.45
CA GLU A 31 14.63 4.49 11.33
C GLU A 31 14.39 5.90 10.78
N ARG A 32 13.30 6.08 10.01
CA ARG A 32 12.95 7.34 9.34
C ARG A 32 11.45 7.46 9.20
N LYS A 33 10.97 8.69 8.97
CA LYS A 33 9.56 8.92 8.66
C LYS A 33 9.15 8.23 7.36
N VAL A 34 8.09 7.46 7.41
CA VAL A 34 7.52 6.72 6.26
C VAL A 34 6.11 7.22 6.03
N ASP A 35 5.74 7.54 4.80
CA ASP A 35 4.34 7.84 4.45
C ASP A 35 3.76 6.67 3.65
N LEU A 36 2.68 6.07 4.15
CA LEU A 36 1.92 5.06 3.42
C LEU A 36 0.92 5.73 2.49
N VAL A 37 1.12 5.54 1.19
CA VAL A 37 0.20 6.03 0.15
C VAL A 37 -0.43 4.83 -0.55
N THR A 38 -1.76 4.78 -0.60
CA THR A 38 -2.50 3.77 -1.37
C THR A 38 -2.55 4.14 -2.85
N ASP A 39 -2.84 3.17 -3.72
CA ASP A 39 -2.99 3.38 -5.18
C ASP A 39 -4.16 4.29 -5.60
N GLN A 40 -4.80 4.97 -4.64
CA GLN A 40 -5.70 6.06 -4.98
C GLN A 40 -4.96 7.09 -5.85
N PRO A 41 -5.61 7.60 -6.90
CA PRO A 41 -4.95 8.47 -7.86
C PRO A 41 -4.45 9.73 -7.14
N ILE A 42 -3.12 9.88 -7.10
CA ILE A 42 -2.47 11.09 -6.60
C ILE A 42 -2.95 12.28 -7.44
N LYS A 43 -3.82 13.11 -6.90
CA LYS A 43 -4.46 14.21 -7.66
C LYS A 43 -3.45 15.27 -8.11
N ASN A 44 -2.35 15.45 -7.38
CA ASN A 44 -1.34 16.46 -7.69
C ASN A 44 -0.37 15.93 -8.76
N PRO A 45 -0.33 16.54 -9.97
CA PRO A 45 0.52 16.07 -11.06
C PRO A 45 2.03 16.18 -10.76
N TYR A 46 2.46 17.14 -9.93
CA TYR A 46 3.86 17.29 -9.55
C TYR A 46 4.30 16.20 -8.57
N PHE A 47 3.47 15.92 -7.56
CA PHE A 47 3.75 14.87 -6.59
C PHE A 47 3.71 13.48 -7.23
N ARG A 48 2.76 13.27 -8.16
CA ARG A 48 2.71 12.03 -8.94
C ARG A 48 4.03 11.80 -9.70
N ARG A 49 4.52 12.80 -10.43
CA ARG A 49 5.77 12.70 -11.20
C ARG A 49 6.95 12.34 -10.30
N SER A 50 7.12 13.04 -9.17
CA SER A 50 8.24 12.76 -8.25
C SER A 50 8.18 11.35 -7.66
N VAL A 51 6.98 10.84 -7.37
CA VAL A 51 6.79 9.48 -6.86
C VAL A 51 7.08 8.46 -7.96
N GLU A 52 6.59 8.67 -9.18
CA GLU A 52 6.83 7.78 -10.33
C GLU A 52 8.31 7.69 -10.72
N GLU A 53 9.04 8.82 -10.70
CA GLU A 53 10.47 8.87 -11.01
C GLU A 53 11.33 8.12 -9.98
N THR A 54 10.89 8.08 -8.71
CA THR A 54 11.65 7.47 -7.60
C THR A 54 11.07 6.14 -7.12
N LYS A 55 9.98 5.65 -7.73
CA LYS A 55 9.29 4.43 -7.31
C LYS A 55 10.17 3.21 -7.53
N VAL A 56 10.48 2.50 -6.44
CA VAL A 56 11.14 1.20 -6.47
C VAL A 56 10.13 0.11 -6.13
N LEU A 57 10.04 -0.91 -6.97
CA LEU A 57 9.16 -2.07 -6.74
C LEU A 57 9.81 -2.98 -5.70
N ILE A 58 9.25 -3.03 -4.49
CA ILE A 58 9.74 -3.88 -3.39
C ILE A 58 9.07 -5.26 -3.43
N TYR A 59 7.75 -5.29 -3.62
CA TYR A 59 6.97 -6.51 -3.72
C TYR A 59 5.81 -6.25 -4.69
N ASP A 60 5.69 -7.11 -5.70
CA ASP A 60 4.55 -7.14 -6.61
C ASP A 60 3.87 -8.49 -6.39
N ARG A 61 2.56 -8.49 -6.22
CA ARG A 61 1.82 -9.75 -6.33
C ARG A 61 1.83 -10.10 -7.81
N GLU A 62 2.36 -11.25 -8.21
CA GLU A 62 2.15 -11.73 -9.59
C GLU A 62 0.63 -11.78 -9.84
N GLY A 63 0.12 -10.76 -10.53
CA GLY A 63 -1.28 -10.38 -10.54
C GLY A 63 -1.47 -9.05 -11.27
N GLU A 64 -1.05 -9.06 -12.54
CA GLU A 64 -1.34 -8.08 -13.60
C GLU A 64 -0.96 -6.62 -13.32
N LYS A 65 0.20 -6.24 -13.86
CA LYS A 65 0.45 -4.88 -14.33
C LYS A 65 -0.58 -4.53 -15.42
N ILE A 66 -1.72 -3.97 -15.04
CA ILE A 66 -2.60 -3.28 -15.99
C ILE A 66 -2.04 -1.86 -16.12
N PHE A 67 -1.21 -1.66 -17.13
CA PHE A 67 -1.03 -0.34 -17.71
C PHE A 67 -2.35 0.03 -18.40
N VAL A 68 -3.01 1.09 -17.96
CA VAL A 68 -4.02 1.84 -18.73
C VAL A 68 -3.49 3.24 -18.95
#